data_AF-A0A258DYY4-F1
#
_entry.id   AF-A0A258DYY4-F1
#
_cell.length_a   1.000
_cell.length_b   1.000
_cell.length_c   1.000
_cell.angle_alpha   90.00
_cell.angle_beta   90.00
_cell.angle_gamma   90.00
#
_symmetry.space_group_name_H-M   'P 1'
#
loop_
_entity.id
_entity.type
_entity.pdbx_description
1 polymer ?
#
loop_
_entity_poly.entity_id
_entity_poly.type
_entity_poly.pdbx_seq_one_letter_code
_entity_poly.pdbx_strand_id
1 'polypeptide(L)'
;MIGLRAGISIAIAVILCGALAIIGWGAQRAANRTIVPAIIDKAESVGRSAASLVESAVRAGIPLEQLVGVTAYFDSLRKANEELAEVRLVTPAGTVLGTSGSAPDVADAPEVATPVLGAGGAVVARILIRIDPSVISAQVSAVLVD
;
A
#
# COMPACT_ATOMS: atom_id res chain seq x y z
N MET A 1 32.57 35.03 -37.33
CA MET A 1 32.77 33.61 -36.91
C MET A 1 32.33 33.31 -35.46
N ILE A 2 31.70 34.26 -34.73
CA ILE A 2 31.23 34.05 -33.34
C ILE A 2 29.78 33.51 -33.28
N GLY A 3 28.90 33.92 -34.22
CA GLY A 3 27.49 33.53 -34.23
C GLY A 3 27.21 32.04 -34.45
N LEU A 4 28.05 31.34 -35.22
CA LEU A 4 27.87 29.90 -35.49
C LEU A 4 28.17 29.03 -34.26
N ARG A 5 29.18 29.41 -33.46
CA ARG A 5 29.53 28.72 -32.21
C ARG A 5 28.46 28.92 -31.15
N ALA A 6 27.94 30.14 -31.01
CA ALA A 6 26.86 30.45 -30.09
C ALA A 6 25.55 29.72 -30.47
N GLY A 7 25.23 29.64 -31.77
CA GLY A 7 24.06 28.90 -32.25
C GLY A 7 24.15 27.39 -31.97
N ILE A 8 25.32 26.78 -32.15
CA ILE A 8 25.54 25.36 -31.85
C ILE A 8 25.41 25.10 -30.34
N SER A 9 25.98 25.95 -29.49
CA SER A 9 25.86 25.80 -28.03
C SER A 9 24.41 25.91 -27.55
N ILE A 10 23.62 26.85 -28.11
CA ILE A 10 22.20 27.00 -27.77
C ILE A 10 21.40 25.79 -28.25
N ALA A 11 21.66 25.29 -29.47
CA ALA A 11 20.99 24.10 -29.99
C ALA A 11 21.27 22.87 -29.12
N ILE A 12 22.52 22.67 -28.69
CA ILE A 12 22.89 21.58 -27.78
C ILE A 12 22.19 21.74 -26.43
N ALA A 13 22.15 22.95 -25.86
CA ALA A 13 21.48 23.19 -24.58
C ALA A 13 19.97 22.89 -24.64
N VAL A 14 19.29 23.29 -25.73
CA VAL A 14 17.87 23.00 -25.93
C VAL A 14 17.61 21.50 -26.09
N ILE A 15 18.45 20.80 -26.86
CA ILE A 15 18.37 19.34 -27.02
C ILE A 15 18.59 18.63 -25.67
N LEU A 16 19.56 19.08 -24.87
CA LEU A 16 19.83 18.53 -23.55
C LEU A 16 18.62 18.71 -22.61
N CYS A 17 18.07 19.93 -22.54
CA CYS A 17 16.89 20.22 -21.73
C CYS A 17 15.67 19.40 -22.15
N GLY A 18 15.46 19.21 -23.46
CA GLY A 18 14.38 18.37 -23.98
C GLY A 18 14.55 16.89 -23.59
N ALA A 19 15.76 16.35 -23.71
CA ALA A 19 16.07 14.98 -23.30
C ALA A 19 15.87 14.78 -21.78
N LEU A 20 16.31 15.73 -20.96
CA LEU A 20 16.10 15.72 -19.51
C LEU A 20 14.61 15.76 -19.14
N ALA A 21 13.81 16.57 -19.83
CA ALA A 21 12.36 16.62 -19.60
C ALA A 21 11.67 15.30 -19.96
N ILE A 22 12.07 14.65 -21.06
CA ILE A 22 11.53 13.35 -21.48
C ILE A 22 11.91 12.25 -20.48
N ILE A 23 13.16 12.25 -20.01
CA ILE A 23 13.63 11.28 -19.02
C ILE A 23 12.93 11.49 -17.67
N GLY A 24 12.78 12.73 -17.21
CA GLY A 24 12.04 13.06 -15.98
C GLY A 24 10.58 12.62 -16.03
N TRP A 25 9.92 12.79 -17.19
CA TRP A 25 8.55 12.33 -17.38
C TRP A 25 8.43 10.80 -17.43
N GLY A 26 9.44 10.14 -18.00
CA GLY A 26 9.55 8.67 -18.03
C GLY A 26 9.81 8.08 -16.65
N ALA A 27 10.69 8.70 -15.86
CA ALA A 27 11.01 8.31 -14.49
C ALA A 27 9.79 8.39 -13.57
N GLN A 28 9.01 9.47 -13.68
CA GLN A 28 7.75 9.63 -12.94
C GLN A 28 6.75 8.51 -13.27
N ARG A 29 6.69 8.09 -14.53
CA ARG A 29 5.79 7.01 -14.98
C ARG A 29 6.28 5.62 -14.59
N ALA A 30 7.60 5.42 -14.48
CA ALA A 30 8.21 4.16 -14.03
C ALA A 30 8.13 3.98 -12.50
N ALA A 31 8.31 5.06 -11.73
CA ALA A 31 8.14 5.07 -10.28
C ALA A 31 6.71 4.66 -9.88
N ASN A 32 5.71 5.25 -10.54
CA ASN A 32 4.31 4.90 -10.31
C ASN A 32 3.97 3.45 -10.68
N ARG A 33 4.75 2.83 -11.59
CA ARG A 33 4.56 1.44 -12.03
C ARG A 33 5.22 0.40 -11.12
N THR A 34 6.10 0.80 -10.22
CA THR A 34 6.90 -0.12 -9.39
C THR A 34 6.59 0.04 -7.90
N ILE A 35 6.37 1.28 -7.45
CA ILE A 35 6.16 1.58 -6.02
C ILE A 35 4.77 1.15 -5.56
N VAL A 36 3.72 1.46 -6.34
CA VAL A 36 2.34 1.08 -5.99
C VAL A 36 2.18 -0.44 -5.86
N PRO A 37 2.65 -1.28 -6.82
CA PRO A 37 2.59 -2.73 -6.66
C PRO A 37 3.39 -3.23 -5.45
N ALA A 38 4.58 -2.68 -5.20
CA ALA A 38 5.40 -3.10 -4.06
C ALA A 38 4.71 -2.84 -2.71
N ILE A 39 3.99 -1.72 -2.58
CA ILE A 39 3.21 -1.39 -1.37
C ILE A 39 2.01 -2.33 -1.23
N ILE A 40 1.34 -2.67 -2.34
CA ILE A 40 0.24 -3.65 -2.34
C ILE A 40 0.76 -5.03 -1.94
N ASP A 41 1.87 -5.50 -2.52
CA ASP A 41 2.49 -6.79 -2.18
C ASP A 41 2.89 -6.85 -0.70
N LYS A 42 3.41 -5.74 -0.15
CA LYS A 42 3.71 -5.63 1.27
C LYS A 42 2.43 -5.74 2.12
N ALA A 43 1.37 -5.01 1.75
CA ALA A 43 0.09 -5.08 2.45
C ALA A 43 -0.55 -6.48 2.38
N GLU A 44 -0.41 -7.19 1.25
CA GLU A 44 -0.82 -8.60 1.13
C GLU A 44 -0.04 -9.52 2.08
N SER A 45 1.27 -9.34 2.18
CA SER A 45 2.11 -10.12 3.10
C SER A 45 1.74 -9.86 4.57
N VAL A 46 1.50 -8.59 4.93
CA VAL A 46 1.00 -8.21 6.26
C VAL A 46 -0.37 -8.83 6.53
N GLY A 47 -1.30 -8.72 5.57
CA GLY A 47 -2.62 -9.32 5.65
C GLY A 47 -2.59 -10.84 5.82
N ARG A 48 -1.72 -11.53 5.09
CA ARG A 48 -1.53 -12.99 5.19
C ARG A 48 -0.95 -13.42 6.54
N SER A 49 -0.01 -12.65 7.06
CA SER A 49 0.57 -12.89 8.38
C SER A 49 -0.48 -12.71 9.48
N ALA A 50 -1.26 -11.63 9.40
CA ALA A 50 -2.38 -11.38 10.31
C ALA A 50 -3.47 -12.46 10.21
N ALA A 51 -3.80 -12.89 8.98
CA ALA A 51 -4.75 -13.98 8.75
C ALA A 51 -4.28 -15.27 9.41
N SER A 52 -3.02 -15.67 9.20
CA SER A 52 -2.46 -16.89 9.78
C SER A 52 -2.55 -16.92 11.32
N LEU A 53 -2.37 -15.77 11.98
CA LEU A 53 -2.54 -15.67 13.43
C LEU A 53 -4.00 -15.88 13.85
N VAL A 54 -4.94 -15.24 13.16
CA VAL A 54 -6.39 -15.40 13.40
C VAL A 54 -6.83 -16.84 13.12
N GLU A 55 -6.39 -17.43 12.01
CA GLU A 55 -6.65 -18.82 11.66
C GLU A 55 -6.16 -19.78 12.74
N SER A 56 -5.00 -19.50 13.33
CA SER A 56 -4.45 -20.31 14.43
C SER A 56 -5.35 -20.27 15.66
N ALA A 57 -5.88 -19.09 16.01
CA ALA A 57 -6.82 -18.94 17.12
C ALA A 57 -8.16 -19.64 16.85
N VAL A 58 -8.71 -19.50 15.64
CA VAL A 58 -9.95 -20.19 15.22
C VAL A 58 -9.76 -21.70 15.21
N ARG A 59 -8.62 -22.19 14.72
CA ARG A 59 -8.30 -23.63 14.72
C ARG A 59 -8.11 -24.18 16.14
N ALA A 60 -7.72 -23.34 17.09
CA ALA A 60 -7.71 -23.69 18.52
C ALA A 60 -9.11 -23.69 19.17
N GLY A 61 -10.17 -23.43 18.40
CA GLY A 61 -11.56 -23.45 18.87
C GLY A 61 -12.04 -22.12 19.44
N ILE A 62 -11.27 -21.04 19.31
CA ILE A 62 -11.68 -19.71 19.75
C ILE A 62 -12.62 -19.11 18.69
N PRO A 63 -13.89 -18.82 19.00
CA PRO A 63 -14.80 -18.22 18.03
C PRO A 63 -14.34 -16.79 17.72
N LEU A 64 -14.58 -16.36 16.47
CA LEU A 64 -14.08 -15.08 15.95
C LEU A 64 -14.53 -13.88 16.80
N GLU A 65 -15.73 -13.94 17.36
CA GLU A 65 -16.33 -12.89 18.20
C GLU A 65 -15.67 -12.77 19.58
N GLN A 66 -14.94 -13.80 20.00
CA GLN A 66 -14.23 -13.85 21.28
C GLN A 66 -12.72 -13.62 21.13
N LEU A 67 -12.25 -13.23 19.95
CA LEU A 67 -10.85 -12.91 19.74
C LEU A 67 -10.48 -11.59 20.44
N VAL A 68 -10.00 -11.73 21.67
CA VAL A 68 -9.47 -10.61 22.45
C VAL A 68 -8.11 -10.19 21.90
N GLY A 69 -7.90 -8.89 21.74
CA GLY A 69 -6.60 -8.32 21.34
C GLY A 69 -6.40 -8.11 19.84
N VAL A 70 -7.38 -8.47 18.99
CA VAL A 70 -7.33 -8.22 17.53
C VAL A 70 -7.09 -6.74 17.22
N THR A 71 -7.84 -5.84 17.87
CA THR A 71 -7.65 -4.40 17.70
C THR A 71 -6.26 -3.93 18.13
N ALA A 72 -5.74 -4.43 19.26
CA ALA A 72 -4.42 -4.05 19.75
C ALA A 72 -3.29 -4.54 18.84
N TYR A 73 -3.45 -5.73 18.27
CA TYR A 73 -2.55 -6.28 17.26
C TYR A 73 -2.62 -5.49 15.94
N PHE A 74 -3.80 -5.09 15.49
CA PHE A 74 -3.92 -4.24 14.30
C PHE A 74 -3.34 -2.84 14.54
N ASP A 75 -3.45 -2.31 15.76
CA ASP A 75 -2.82 -1.04 16.11
C ASP A 75 -1.30 -1.13 16.08
N SER A 76 -0.71 -2.24 16.53
CA SER A 76 0.73 -2.45 16.42
C SER A 76 1.17 -2.62 14.97
N LEU A 77 0.40 -3.32 14.14
CA LEU A 77 0.65 -3.43 12.70
C LEU A 77 0.62 -2.06 12.02
N ARG A 78 -0.38 -1.22 12.30
CA ARG A 78 -0.46 0.13 11.74
C ARG A 78 0.70 1.01 12.21
N LYS A 79 1.06 0.95 13.49
CA LYS A 79 2.22 1.70 14.03
C LYS A 79 3.54 1.30 13.37
N ALA A 80 3.67 0.05 12.95
CA ALA A 80 4.86 -0.46 12.26
C ALA A 80 4.86 -0.20 10.74
N ASN A 81 3.72 0.17 10.15
CA ASN A 81 3.56 0.38 8.71
C ASN A 81 2.71 1.65 8.48
N GLU A 82 3.40 2.77 8.31
CA GLU A 82 2.78 4.10 8.15
C GLU A 82 1.86 4.22 6.93
N GLU A 83 2.08 3.38 5.91
CA GLU A 83 1.24 3.32 4.71
C GLU A 83 -0.14 2.71 4.95
N LEU A 84 -0.37 2.05 6.10
CA LEU A 84 -1.65 1.42 6.40
C LEU A 84 -2.58 2.47 7.05
N ALA A 85 -3.65 2.85 6.36
CA ALA A 85 -4.64 3.79 6.88
C ALA A 85 -5.61 3.08 7.85
N GLU A 86 -6.06 1.89 7.46
CA GLU A 86 -7.09 1.13 8.19
C GLU A 86 -6.84 -0.37 8.07
N VAL A 87 -6.98 -1.09 9.18
CA VAL A 87 -6.97 -2.57 9.21
C VAL A 87 -8.21 -3.06 9.95
N ARG A 88 -8.99 -3.94 9.31
CA ARG A 88 -10.25 -4.46 9.87
C ARG A 88 -10.41 -5.95 9.64
N LEU A 89 -11.01 -6.62 10.63
CA LEU A 89 -11.47 -8.00 10.52
C LEU A 89 -12.98 -8.00 10.31
N VAL A 90 -13.44 -8.58 9.20
CA VAL A 90 -14.83 -8.55 8.78
C VAL A 90 -15.34 -9.96 8.52
N THR A 91 -16.51 -10.31 9.06
CA THR A 91 -17.16 -11.59 8.79
C THR A 91 -17.71 -11.64 7.36
N PRO A 92 -18.04 -12.83 6.82
CA PRO A 92 -18.75 -12.94 5.54
C PRO A 92 -20.10 -12.21 5.52
N ALA A 93 -20.72 -12.00 6.69
CA ALA A 93 -21.95 -11.23 6.85
C ALA A 93 -21.73 -9.69 6.87
N GLY A 94 -20.48 -9.23 6.78
CA GLY A 94 -20.13 -7.81 6.83
C GLY A 94 -19.95 -7.24 8.24
N THR A 95 -20.02 -8.07 9.28
CA THR A 95 -19.82 -7.62 10.67
C THR A 95 -18.34 -7.34 10.92
N VAL A 96 -18.02 -6.16 11.42
CA VAL A 96 -16.66 -5.80 11.81
C VAL A 96 -16.40 -6.31 13.24
N LEU A 97 -15.43 -7.20 13.39
CA LEU A 97 -15.05 -7.80 14.68
C LEU A 97 -13.84 -7.11 15.34
N GLY A 98 -13.05 -6.40 14.55
CA GLY A 98 -11.93 -5.59 15.02
C GLY A 98 -11.58 -4.55 13.96
N THR A 99 -11.26 -3.35 14.41
CA THR A 99 -10.90 -2.22 13.53
C THR A 99 -9.80 -1.41 14.16
N SER A 100 -8.96 -0.83 13.32
CA SER A 100 -7.79 -0.11 13.74
C SER A 100 -7.44 0.92 12.67
N GLY A 101 -7.43 2.20 13.06
CA GLY A 101 -7.24 3.31 12.15
C GLY A 101 -8.59 3.84 11.64
N SER A 102 -8.57 4.47 10.48
CA SER A 102 -9.78 5.03 9.88
C SER A 102 -9.66 4.99 8.37
N ALA A 103 -10.77 4.71 7.70
CA ALA A 103 -10.84 4.80 6.25
C ALA A 103 -10.36 6.19 5.78
N PRO A 104 -9.43 6.25 4.81
CA PRO A 104 -9.06 7.53 4.22
C PRO A 104 -10.29 8.14 3.53
N ASP A 105 -10.36 9.47 3.49
CA ASP A 105 -11.47 10.23 2.86
C ASP A 105 -11.50 10.09 1.32
N VAL A 106 -10.57 9.32 0.77
CA VAL A 106 -10.44 9.04 -0.66
C VAL A 106 -11.20 7.75 -0.98
N ALA A 107 -12.29 7.89 -1.74
CA ALA A 107 -13.18 6.78 -2.09
C ALA A 107 -12.49 5.61 -2.83
N ASP A 108 -11.45 5.89 -3.62
CA ASP A 108 -10.69 4.91 -4.41
C ASP A 108 -9.34 4.53 -3.78
N ALA A 109 -9.21 4.64 -2.45
CA ALA A 109 -8.01 4.18 -1.78
C ALA A 109 -7.78 2.67 -2.02
N PRO A 110 -6.55 2.24 -2.37
CA PRO A 110 -6.25 0.83 -2.57
C PRO A 110 -6.59 0.01 -1.33
N GLU A 111 -7.29 -1.11 -1.54
CA GLU A 111 -7.69 -2.03 -0.48
C GLU A 111 -7.22 -3.44 -0.81
N VAL A 112 -6.58 -4.08 0.17
CA VAL A 112 -6.16 -5.47 0.11
C VAL A 112 -7.08 -6.30 1.00
N ALA A 113 -7.70 -7.33 0.42
CA ALA A 113 -8.59 -8.24 1.12
C ALA A 113 -7.95 -9.62 1.24
N THR A 114 -7.60 -10.02 2.46
CA THR A 114 -7.02 -11.34 2.73
C THR A 114 -8.05 -12.26 3.39
N PRO A 115 -8.32 -13.47 2.84
CA PRO A 115 -9.22 -14.42 3.47
C PRO A 115 -8.61 -15.03 4.74
N VAL A 116 -9.45 -15.29 5.74
CA VAL A 116 -9.13 -16.05 6.94
C VAL A 116 -9.87 -17.38 6.86
N LEU A 117 -9.12 -18.48 6.91
CA LEU A 117 -9.65 -19.84 6.77
C LEU A 117 -9.92 -20.50 8.13
N GLY A 118 -11.09 -21.11 8.27
CA GLY A 118 -11.44 -21.94 9.42
C GLY A 118 -10.81 -23.34 9.35
N ALA A 119 -11.04 -24.15 10.39
CA ALA A 119 -10.52 -25.51 10.50
C ALA A 119 -10.91 -26.44 9.32
N GLY A 120 -12.05 -26.17 8.66
CA GLY A 120 -12.52 -26.91 7.48
C GLY A 120 -12.14 -26.28 6.12
N GLY A 121 -11.25 -25.29 6.09
CA GLY A 121 -10.86 -24.59 4.85
C GLY A 121 -11.90 -23.61 4.31
N ALA A 122 -13.05 -23.47 4.97
CA ALA A 122 -14.03 -22.45 4.65
C ALA A 122 -13.53 -21.05 5.04
N VAL A 123 -13.86 -20.03 4.25
CA VAL A 123 -13.58 -18.63 4.60
C VAL A 123 -14.52 -18.21 5.73
N VAL A 124 -13.96 -17.92 6.90
CA VAL A 124 -14.72 -17.55 8.11
C VAL A 124 -14.68 -16.06 8.39
N ALA A 125 -13.69 -15.34 7.85
CA ALA A 125 -13.57 -13.88 7.91
C ALA A 125 -12.66 -13.37 6.78
N ARG A 126 -12.57 -12.05 6.64
CA ARG A 126 -11.60 -11.37 5.79
C ARG A 126 -10.91 -10.27 6.59
N ILE A 127 -9.61 -10.12 6.39
CA ILE A 127 -8.87 -8.95 6.82
C ILE A 127 -8.82 -7.97 5.66
N LEU A 128 -9.37 -6.78 5.88
CA LEU A 128 -9.36 -5.66 4.93
C LEU A 128 -8.30 -4.66 5.39
N ILE A 129 -7.37 -4.33 4.50
CA ILE A 129 -6.30 -3.37 4.73
C ILE A 129 -6.44 -2.26 3.70
N ARG A 130 -6.70 -1.03 4.16
CA ARG A 130 -6.67 0.15 3.30
C ARG A 130 -5.34 0.84 3.40
N ILE A 131 -4.82 1.23 2.25
CA ILE A 131 -3.54 1.93 2.12
C ILE A 131 -3.81 3.43 2.01
N ASP A 132 -3.02 4.25 2.70
CA ASP A 132 -3.08 5.71 2.61
C ASP A 132 -2.41 6.17 1.30
N PRO A 133 -3.18 6.73 0.33
CA PRO A 133 -2.60 7.19 -0.93
C PRO A 133 -1.64 8.38 -0.77
N SER A 134 -1.75 9.14 0.34
CA SER A 134 -0.85 10.27 0.60
C SER A 134 0.58 9.81 0.86
N VAL A 135 0.77 8.69 1.58
CA VAL A 135 2.07 8.08 1.84
C VAL A 135 2.70 7.54 0.55
N ILE A 136 1.89 6.93 -0.32
CA ILE A 136 2.35 6.49 -1.65
C ILE A 136 2.91 7.68 -2.44
N SER A 137 2.16 8.78 -2.50
CA SER A 137 2.61 9.98 -3.22
C SER A 137 3.88 10.61 -2.64
N ALA A 138 4.04 10.55 -1.31
CA ALA A 138 5.22 11.06 -0.62
C ALA A 138 6.46 10.19 -0.90
N GLN A 139 6.33 8.86 -0.86
CA GLN A 139 7.42 7.93 -1.17
C GLN A 139 7.85 8.04 -2.65
N VAL A 140 6.89 8.15 -3.58
CA VAL A 140 7.19 8.42 -4.99
C VAL A 140 7.95 9.74 -5.15
N SER A 141 7.56 10.78 -4.43
CA SER A 141 8.23 12.09 -4.48
C SER A 141 9.64 12.04 -3.91
N ALA A 142 9.86 11.29 -2.82
CA ALA A 142 11.18 11.15 -2.20
C ALA A 142 12.18 10.47 -3.16
N VAL A 143 11.77 9.42 -3.88
CA VAL A 143 12.62 8.71 -4.84
C VAL A 143 12.99 9.56 -6.06
N LEU A 144 12.17 10.56 -6.41
CA LEU A 144 12.45 11.44 -7.55
C LEU A 144 13.40 12.59 -7.22
N VAL A 145 13.60 12.87 -5.92
CA VAL A 145 14.42 13.98 -5.43
C VAL A 145 15.83 13.52 -5.02
N ASP A 146 16.04 12.21 -4.84
CA ASP A 146 17.34 11.56 -4.63
C ASP A 146 18.01 11.19 -5.97
#